data_AF-A0A011QVC1-F1
#
_entry.id   AF-A0A011QVC1-F1
#
_cell.length_a   1.000
_cell.length_b   1.000
_cell.length_c   1.000
_cell.angle_alpha   90.00
_cell.angle_beta   90.00
_cell.angle_gamma   90.00
#
_symmetry.space_group_name_H-M   'P 1'
#
loop_
_entity.id
_entity.type
_entity.pdbx_description
1 polymer ?
#
loop_
_entity_poly.entity_id
_entity_poly.type
_entity_poly.pdbx_seq_one_letter_code
_entity_poly.pdbx_strand_id
1 'polypeptide(L)'
;MGGKVYLAINEFSKLLLQLIVLNVVWFVINMPFMATMIQIGLSTETSQLYILLTLVSLLLPVLFFPSLQALISSTRKLVKNDGSFSFSDFFRSFFSGYKNSFVIGMFYAGLMTLAGSLVYSLRDSHFIFWLLPVVVIFYLNLAAFNLLYFDAHYDMPLSWKFKQVMVLILTKPVFSLLNFVFFIGIQYIIFSLSVIIFILFGTAVTIYSTYYLFLWKLKKIKNQQTH
;
A
#
# COMPACT_ATOMS: atom_id res chain seq x y z
N MET A 1 11.10 34.38 18.70
CA MET A 1 10.63 32.98 18.77
C MET A 1 9.29 32.74 18.08
N GLY A 2 8.30 33.66 18.15
CA GLY A 2 6.98 33.47 17.53
C GLY A 2 6.95 33.22 16.02
N GLY A 3 7.83 33.86 15.23
CA GLY A 3 7.84 33.68 13.77
C GLY A 3 8.21 32.27 13.29
N LYS A 4 9.15 31.59 13.97
CA LYS A 4 9.53 30.20 13.62
C LYS A 4 8.42 29.21 13.97
N VAL A 5 7.74 29.43 15.10
CA VAL A 5 6.60 28.62 15.53
C VAL A 5 5.42 28.78 14.57
N TYR A 6 5.12 30.01 14.15
CA TYR A 6 4.07 30.29 13.17
C TYR A 6 4.33 29.60 11.82
N LEU A 7 5.55 29.67 11.31
CA LEU A 7 5.94 29.00 10.07
C LEU A 7 5.79 27.47 10.19
N ALA A 8 6.27 26.88 11.28
CA ALA A 8 6.14 25.44 11.51
C ALA A 8 4.68 24.97 11.58
N ILE A 9 3.82 25.74 12.26
CA ILE A 9 2.38 25.43 12.34
C ILE A 9 1.72 25.54 10.96
N ASN A 10 2.10 26.55 10.17
CA ASN A 10 1.56 26.75 8.83
C ASN A 10 1.97 25.61 7.87
N GLU A 11 3.25 25.22 7.89
CA GLU A 11 3.76 24.10 7.10
C GLU A 11 3.08 22.78 7.48
N PHE A 12 2.94 22.52 8.78
CA PHE A 12 2.25 21.34 9.27
C PHE A 12 0.77 21.32 8.88
N SER A 13 0.07 22.44 9.02
CA SER A 13 -1.33 22.59 8.61
C SER A 13 -1.50 22.32 7.11
N LYS A 14 -0.59 22.85 6.29
CA LYS A 14 -0.58 22.62 4.84
C LYS A 14 -0.35 21.15 4.50
N LEU A 15 0.59 20.49 5.17
CA LEU A 15 0.86 19.06 4.99
C LEU A 15 -0.37 18.22 5.35
N LEU A 16 -1.01 18.50 6.49
CA LEU A 16 -2.23 17.81 6.91
C LEU A 16 -3.34 17.97 5.87
N LEU A 17 -3.60 19.19 5.39
CA LEU A 17 -4.61 19.43 4.37
C LEU A 17 -4.33 18.64 3.08
N GLN A 18 -3.07 18.57 2.64
CA GLN A 18 -2.70 17.80 1.45
C GLN A 18 -2.90 16.29 1.65
N LEU A 19 -2.57 15.76 2.83
CA LEU A 19 -2.82 14.36 3.17
C LEU A 19 -4.31 14.04 3.22
N ILE A 20 -5.15 14.96 3.72
CA ILE A 20 -6.61 14.79 3.72
C ILE A 20 -7.13 14.69 2.30
N VAL A 21 -6.78 15.66 1.45
CA VAL A 21 -7.24 15.67 0.05
C VAL A 21 -6.79 14.39 -0.65
N LEU A 22 -5.53 13.97 -0.47
CA LEU A 22 -5.02 12.71 -1.03
C LEU A 22 -5.83 11.50 -0.58
N ASN A 23 -6.11 11.38 0.72
CA ASN A 23 -6.81 10.23 1.27
C ASN A 23 -8.26 10.18 0.81
N VAL A 24 -8.95 11.32 0.80
CA VAL A 24 -10.34 11.42 0.34
C VAL A 24 -10.44 11.05 -1.14
N VAL A 25 -9.54 11.57 -1.98
CA VAL A 25 -9.51 11.21 -3.42
C VAL A 25 -9.28 9.72 -3.61
N TRP A 26 -8.30 9.16 -2.90
CA TRP A 26 -8.02 7.73 -2.95
C TRP A 26 -9.23 6.90 -2.48
N PHE A 27 -9.89 7.31 -1.39
CA PHE A 27 -11.05 6.62 -0.84
C PHE A 27 -12.23 6.63 -1.82
N VAL A 28 -12.54 7.79 -2.42
CA VAL A 28 -13.62 7.92 -3.42
C VAL A 28 -13.39 7.02 -4.62
N ILE A 29 -12.17 6.99 -5.16
CA ILE A 29 -11.82 6.12 -6.29
C ILE A 29 -11.94 4.64 -5.90
N ASN A 30 -11.58 4.28 -4.67
CA ASN A 30 -11.65 2.90 -4.17
C ASN A 30 -13.01 2.51 -3.60
N MET A 31 -14.02 3.38 -3.62
CA MET A 31 -15.34 3.07 -3.08
C MET A 31 -15.92 1.73 -3.61
N PRO A 32 -15.85 1.42 -4.93
CA PRO A 32 -16.35 0.14 -5.44
C PRO A 32 -15.65 -1.06 -4.79
N PHE A 33 -14.33 -1.00 -4.65
CA PHE A 33 -13.54 -2.03 -4.00
C PHE A 33 -13.88 -2.18 -2.51
N MET A 34 -13.96 -1.06 -1.80
CA MET A 34 -14.30 -1.04 -0.37
C MET A 34 -15.71 -1.60 -0.11
N ALA A 35 -16.68 -1.25 -0.96
CA ALA A 35 -18.03 -1.78 -0.87
C ALA A 35 -18.05 -3.31 -1.06
N THR A 36 -17.27 -3.85 -2.00
CA THR A 36 -17.13 -5.30 -2.17
C THR A 36 -16.49 -5.96 -0.94
N MET A 37 -15.44 -5.37 -0.38
CA MET A 37 -14.79 -5.89 0.84
C MET A 37 -15.73 -5.91 2.05
N ILE A 38 -16.55 -4.87 2.23
CA ILE A 38 -17.57 -4.83 3.29
C ILE A 38 -18.61 -5.93 3.07
N GLN A 39 -19.08 -6.10 1.84
CA GLN A 39 -20.04 -7.16 1.51
C GLN A 39 -19.48 -8.56 1.78
N ILE A 40 -18.19 -8.80 1.48
CA ILE A 40 -17.52 -10.07 1.83
C ILE A 40 -17.57 -10.31 3.35
N GLY A 41 -17.31 -9.28 4.15
CA GLY A 41 -17.33 -9.38 5.62
C GLY A 41 -18.73 -9.60 6.21
N LEU A 42 -19.79 -9.19 5.50
CA LEU A 42 -21.18 -9.36 5.92
C LEU A 42 -21.85 -10.61 5.33
N SER A 43 -21.25 -11.22 4.29
CA SER A 43 -21.85 -12.34 3.59
C SER A 43 -21.70 -13.64 4.39
N THR A 44 -22.81 -14.38 4.48
CA THR A 44 -22.88 -15.69 5.14
C THR A 44 -23.01 -16.84 4.14
N GLU A 45 -23.38 -16.55 2.89
CA GLU A 45 -23.59 -17.54 1.84
C GLU A 45 -22.32 -17.76 1.00
N THR A 46 -21.91 -19.02 0.85
CA THR A 46 -20.71 -19.36 0.07
C THR A 46 -20.82 -18.99 -1.42
N SER A 47 -22.03 -19.09 -1.99
CA SER A 47 -22.32 -18.68 -3.38
C SER A 47 -22.02 -17.20 -3.63
N GLN A 48 -22.42 -16.33 -2.69
CA GLN A 48 -22.14 -14.90 -2.74
C GLN A 48 -20.64 -14.62 -2.62
N LEU A 49 -19.93 -15.34 -1.75
CA LEU A 49 -18.47 -15.20 -1.61
C LEU A 49 -17.72 -15.52 -2.90
N TYR A 50 -18.13 -16.53 -3.67
CA TYR A 50 -17.48 -16.83 -4.96
C TYR A 50 -17.60 -15.66 -5.96
N ILE A 51 -18.77 -15.03 -6.02
CA ILE A 51 -19.01 -13.86 -6.88
C ILE A 51 -18.17 -12.68 -6.40
N LEU A 52 -18.22 -12.37 -5.09
CA LEU A 52 -17.53 -11.23 -4.51
C LEU A 52 -16.00 -11.36 -4.58
N LEU A 53 -15.45 -12.55 -4.34
CA LEU A 53 -14.00 -12.81 -4.46
C LEU A 53 -13.53 -12.68 -5.91
N THR A 54 -14.36 -13.09 -6.88
CA THR A 54 -14.07 -12.88 -8.30
C THR A 54 -14.04 -11.39 -8.65
N LEU A 55 -15.00 -10.61 -8.14
CA LEU A 55 -15.01 -9.15 -8.29
C LEU A 55 -13.79 -8.49 -7.66
N VAL A 56 -13.38 -8.91 -6.46
CA VAL A 56 -12.15 -8.42 -5.81
C VAL A 56 -10.93 -8.72 -6.66
N SER A 57 -10.81 -9.95 -7.19
CA SER A 57 -9.67 -10.34 -8.05
C SER A 57 -9.55 -9.45 -9.30
N LEU A 58 -10.68 -8.96 -9.84
CA LEU A 58 -10.71 -8.03 -10.97
C LEU A 58 -10.45 -6.57 -10.54
N LEU A 59 -11.04 -6.12 -9.44
CA LEU A 59 -10.91 -4.74 -8.95
C LEU A 59 -9.51 -4.43 -8.41
N LEU A 60 -8.80 -5.45 -7.89
CA LEU A 60 -7.42 -5.30 -7.42
C LEU A 60 -6.50 -4.70 -8.50
N PRO A 61 -6.28 -5.34 -9.67
CA PRO A 61 -5.40 -4.82 -10.71
C PRO A 61 -5.95 -3.58 -11.40
N VAL A 62 -7.27 -3.50 -11.61
CA VAL A 62 -7.89 -2.44 -12.43
C VAL A 62 -7.95 -1.12 -11.67
N LEU A 63 -8.22 -1.15 -10.37
CA LEU A 63 -8.58 0.01 -9.58
C LEU A 63 -7.71 0.19 -8.34
N PHE A 64 -7.60 -0.83 -7.49
CA PHE A 64 -6.94 -0.71 -6.18
C PHE A 64 -5.43 -0.48 -6.31
N PHE A 65 -4.73 -1.28 -7.11
CA PHE A 65 -3.28 -1.13 -7.30
C PHE A 65 -2.91 0.20 -7.98
N PRO A 66 -3.54 0.61 -9.10
CA PRO A 66 -3.25 1.90 -9.73
C PRO A 66 -3.54 3.11 -8.83
N SER A 67 -4.64 3.09 -8.07
CA SER A 67 -4.96 4.16 -7.13
C SER A 67 -4.02 4.20 -5.94
N LEU A 68 -3.64 3.04 -5.39
CA LEU A 68 -2.65 2.95 -4.32
C LEU A 68 -1.28 3.44 -4.79
N GLN A 69 -0.88 3.12 -6.02
CA GLN A 69 0.37 3.62 -6.59
C GLN A 69 0.35 5.15 -6.78
N ALA A 70 -0.77 5.71 -7.22
CA ALA A 70 -0.96 7.15 -7.33
C ALA A 70 -0.84 7.84 -5.96
N LEU A 71 -1.43 7.24 -4.92
CA LEU A 71 -1.33 7.71 -3.54
C LEU A 71 0.13 7.67 -3.06
N ILE A 72 0.84 6.56 -3.23
CA ILE A 72 2.27 6.44 -2.83
C ILE A 72 3.14 7.45 -3.59
N SER A 73 2.94 7.58 -4.90
CA SER A 73 3.71 8.51 -5.73
C SER A 73 3.46 9.97 -5.37
N SER A 74 2.22 10.33 -5.01
CA SER A 74 1.87 11.68 -4.57
C SER A 74 2.42 11.96 -3.17
N THR A 75 2.27 11.01 -2.24
CA THR A 75 2.82 11.11 -0.89
C THR A 75 4.36 11.18 -0.90
N ARG A 76 5.04 10.48 -1.82
CA ARG A 76 6.49 10.62 -2.02
C ARG A 76 6.88 12.07 -2.26
N LYS A 77 6.15 12.80 -3.11
CA LYS A 77 6.44 14.21 -3.42
C LYS A 77 6.32 15.06 -2.15
N LEU A 78 5.32 14.80 -1.31
CA LEU A 78 5.15 15.47 -0.03
C LEU A 78 6.32 15.17 0.93
N VAL A 79 6.72 13.91 1.06
CA VAL A 79 7.86 13.53 1.92
C VAL A 79 9.17 14.16 1.44
N LYS A 80 9.34 14.35 0.13
CA LYS A 80 10.53 15.02 -0.44
C LYS A 80 10.45 16.55 -0.41
N ASN A 81 9.33 17.14 0.00
CA ASN A 81 9.03 18.57 -0.09
C ASN A 81 9.12 19.13 -1.52
N ASP A 82 8.81 18.32 -2.54
CA ASP A 82 8.96 18.66 -3.96
C ASP A 82 7.84 19.60 -4.50
N GLY A 83 7.10 20.29 -3.62
CA GLY A 83 6.07 21.27 -3.99
C GLY A 83 4.67 21.01 -3.41
N SER A 84 3.73 21.89 -3.75
CA SER A 84 2.32 21.75 -3.33
C SER A 84 1.59 20.72 -4.17
N PHE A 85 0.84 19.83 -3.51
CA PHE A 85 -0.04 18.87 -4.17
C PHE A 85 -1.32 19.53 -4.69
N SER A 86 -1.70 19.22 -5.94
CA SER A 86 -3.02 19.47 -6.52
C SER A 86 -3.77 18.17 -6.80
N PHE A 87 -5.10 18.21 -6.78
CA PHE A 87 -5.96 17.09 -7.19
C PHE A 87 -5.58 16.52 -8.57
N SER A 88 -5.20 17.38 -9.52
CA SER A 88 -4.75 16.98 -10.85
C SER A 88 -3.47 16.14 -10.83
N ASP A 89 -2.59 16.34 -9.85
CA ASP A 89 -1.35 15.57 -9.72
C ASP A 89 -1.61 14.11 -9.34
N PHE A 90 -2.69 13.84 -8.61
CA PHE A 90 -3.10 12.48 -8.28
C PHE A 90 -3.47 11.72 -9.55
N PHE A 91 -4.37 12.28 -10.38
CA PHE A 91 -4.79 11.65 -11.62
C PHE A 91 -3.65 11.53 -12.62
N ARG A 92 -2.76 12.52 -12.69
CA ARG A 92 -1.55 12.40 -13.51
C ARG A 92 -0.70 11.22 -13.07
N SER A 93 -0.50 11.04 -11.76
CA SER A 93 0.25 9.91 -11.19
C SER A 93 -0.47 8.57 -11.41
N PHE A 94 -1.81 8.57 -11.32
CA PHE A 94 -2.67 7.42 -11.59
C PHE A 94 -2.49 6.93 -13.03
N PHE A 95 -2.62 7.80 -14.02
CA PHE A 95 -2.51 7.41 -15.43
C PHE A 95 -1.08 7.08 -15.83
N SER A 96 -0.08 7.84 -15.36
CA SER A 96 1.32 7.57 -15.71
C SER A 96 1.82 6.25 -15.12
N GLY A 97 1.40 5.93 -13.90
CA GLY A 97 1.76 4.69 -13.20
C GLY A 97 0.86 3.50 -13.52
N TYR A 98 -0.22 3.70 -14.30
CA TYR A 98 -1.29 2.72 -14.47
C TYR A 98 -0.75 1.39 -15.00
N LYS A 99 0.04 1.43 -16.09
CA LYS A 99 0.55 0.22 -16.75
C LYS A 99 1.35 -0.66 -15.79
N ASN A 100 2.31 -0.09 -15.06
CA ASN A 100 3.14 -0.86 -14.13
C ASN A 100 2.30 -1.40 -12.97
N SER A 101 1.46 -0.54 -12.38
CA SER A 101 0.62 -0.90 -11.23
C SER A 101 -0.40 -1.99 -11.57
N PHE A 102 -0.97 -1.92 -12.77
CA PHE A 102 -1.89 -2.92 -13.30
C PHE A 102 -1.20 -4.28 -13.43
N VAL A 103 0.02 -4.31 -14.00
CA VAL A 103 0.80 -5.57 -14.12
C VAL A 103 1.16 -6.12 -12.74
N ILE A 104 1.58 -5.26 -11.80
CA ILE A 104 1.84 -5.66 -10.41
C ILE A 104 0.58 -6.26 -9.79
N GLY A 105 -0.56 -5.57 -9.92
CA GLY A 105 -1.83 -6.01 -9.36
C GLY A 105 -2.34 -7.30 -10.00
N MET A 106 -2.12 -7.50 -11.30
CA MET A 106 -2.56 -8.72 -12.01
C MET A 106 -1.74 -9.92 -11.54
N PHE A 107 -0.42 -9.75 -11.45
CA PHE A 107 0.47 -10.77 -10.92
C PHE A 107 0.12 -11.11 -9.46
N TYR A 108 -0.11 -10.08 -8.64
CA TYR A 108 -0.52 -10.25 -7.25
C TYR A 108 -1.87 -10.95 -7.11
N ALA A 109 -2.89 -10.54 -7.88
CA ALA A 109 -4.22 -11.15 -7.84
C ALA A 109 -4.17 -12.63 -8.22
N GLY A 110 -3.41 -12.99 -9.27
CA GLY A 110 -3.21 -14.38 -9.65
C GLY A 110 -2.56 -15.22 -8.54
N LEU A 111 -1.49 -14.71 -7.93
CA LEU A 111 -0.84 -15.40 -6.80
C LEU A 111 -1.74 -15.51 -5.57
N MET A 112 -2.54 -14.48 -5.27
CA MET A 112 -3.51 -14.51 -4.18
C MET A 112 -4.63 -15.51 -4.42
N THR A 113 -5.13 -15.64 -5.66
CA THR A 113 -6.11 -16.68 -6.01
C THR A 113 -5.54 -18.07 -5.83
N LEU A 114 -4.31 -18.32 -6.31
CA LEU A 114 -3.63 -19.61 -6.12
C LEU A 114 -3.41 -19.92 -4.64
N ALA A 115 -2.85 -18.97 -3.88
CA ALA A 115 -2.63 -19.14 -2.44
C ALA A 115 -3.95 -19.35 -1.69
N GLY A 116 -5.00 -18.62 -2.04
CA GLY A 116 -6.34 -18.79 -1.47
C GLY A 116 -6.93 -20.17 -1.76
N SER A 117 -6.77 -20.70 -2.99
CA SER A 117 -7.20 -22.07 -3.29
C SER A 117 -6.44 -23.12 -2.47
N LEU A 118 -5.14 -22.91 -2.24
CA LEU A 118 -4.35 -23.82 -1.40
C LEU A 118 -4.79 -23.76 0.06
N VAL A 119 -5.07 -22.57 0.61
CA VAL A 119 -5.64 -22.43 1.96
C VAL A 119 -6.97 -23.19 2.07
N TYR A 120 -7.84 -23.08 1.06
CA TYR A 120 -9.12 -23.76 1.05
C TYR A 120 -8.95 -25.29 0.99
N SER A 121 -8.13 -25.80 0.07
CA SER A 121 -7.90 -27.24 -0.09
C SER A 121 -7.21 -27.89 1.11
N LEU A 122 -6.35 -27.14 1.81
CA LEU A 122 -5.60 -27.63 2.96
C LEU A 122 -6.26 -27.30 4.31
N ARG A 123 -7.47 -26.74 4.32
CA ARG A 123 -8.17 -26.30 5.55
C ARG A 123 -8.31 -27.40 6.60
N ASP A 124 -8.66 -28.61 6.16
CA ASP A 124 -8.93 -29.75 7.05
C ASP A 124 -7.69 -30.66 7.23
N SER A 125 -6.54 -30.24 6.70
CA SER A 125 -5.27 -30.96 6.84
C SER A 125 -4.58 -30.65 8.18
N HIS A 126 -3.44 -31.29 8.45
CA HIS A 126 -2.64 -30.96 9.62
C HIS A 126 -2.28 -29.47 9.66
N PHE A 127 -2.27 -28.90 10.88
CA PHE A 127 -2.00 -27.48 11.14
C PHE A 127 -0.82 -26.89 10.35
N ILE A 128 0.28 -27.64 10.23
CA ILE A 128 1.48 -27.21 9.49
C ILE A 128 1.20 -26.97 8.00
N PHE A 129 0.42 -27.86 7.36
CA PHE A 129 0.09 -27.75 5.95
C PHE A 129 -0.89 -26.61 5.68
N TRP A 130 -1.81 -26.34 6.60
CA TRP A 130 -2.70 -25.19 6.53
C TRP A 130 -1.99 -23.85 6.79
N LEU A 131 -1.02 -23.81 7.71
CA LEU A 131 -0.29 -22.59 8.07
C LEU A 131 0.63 -22.09 6.95
N LEU A 132 1.25 -22.99 6.19
CA LEU A 132 2.21 -22.66 5.12
C LEU A 132 1.64 -21.66 4.09
N PRO A 133 0.48 -21.89 3.44
CA PRO A 133 -0.08 -20.94 2.48
C PRO A 133 -0.49 -19.60 3.13
N VAL A 134 -0.85 -19.57 4.41
CA VAL A 134 -1.12 -18.32 5.14
C VAL A 134 0.15 -17.49 5.27
N VAL A 135 1.28 -18.12 5.61
CA VAL A 135 2.59 -17.46 5.64
C VAL A 135 2.97 -16.94 4.25
N VAL A 136 2.72 -17.72 3.19
CA VAL A 136 2.94 -17.28 1.81
C VAL A 136 2.12 -16.02 1.49
N ILE A 137 0.83 -15.99 1.84
CA ILE A 137 -0.03 -14.80 1.66
C ILE A 137 0.57 -13.58 2.35
N PHE A 138 1.05 -13.74 3.60
CA PHE A 138 1.68 -12.65 4.32
C PHE A 138 2.92 -12.10 3.59
N TYR A 139 3.80 -12.97 3.10
CA TYR A 139 4.97 -12.56 2.31
C TYR A 139 4.60 -11.96 0.95
N LEU A 140 3.53 -12.43 0.30
CA LEU A 140 3.03 -11.83 -0.94
C LEU A 140 2.57 -10.39 -0.73
N ASN A 141 1.83 -10.13 0.35
CA ASN A 141 1.41 -8.77 0.71
C ASN A 141 2.62 -7.87 0.99
N LEU A 142 3.58 -8.37 1.77
CA LEU A 142 4.81 -7.65 2.07
C LEU A 142 5.61 -7.35 0.78
N ALA A 143 5.70 -8.30 -0.14
CA ALA A 143 6.39 -8.10 -1.42
C ALA A 143 5.68 -7.07 -2.30
N ALA A 144 4.35 -7.15 -2.43
CA ALA A 144 3.56 -6.20 -3.19
C ALA A 144 3.69 -4.77 -2.62
N PHE A 145 3.62 -4.63 -1.30
CA PHE A 145 3.81 -3.36 -0.61
C PHE A 145 5.18 -2.72 -0.92
N ASN A 146 6.27 -3.48 -0.76
CA ASN A 146 7.61 -2.97 -1.09
C ASN A 146 7.76 -2.67 -2.59
N LEU A 147 7.14 -3.47 -3.47
CA LEU A 147 7.24 -3.27 -4.91
C LEU A 147 6.61 -1.96 -5.37
N LEU A 148 5.47 -1.57 -4.80
CA LEU A 148 4.86 -0.26 -5.07
C LEU A 148 5.76 0.89 -4.60
N TYR A 149 6.49 0.72 -3.50
CA TYR A 149 7.43 1.73 -3.01
C TYR A 149 8.62 1.90 -3.96
N PHE A 150 9.18 0.80 -4.46
CA PHE A 150 10.22 0.84 -5.48
C PHE A 150 9.69 1.41 -6.80
N ASP A 151 8.47 1.08 -7.20
CA ASP A 151 7.86 1.64 -8.41
C ASP A 151 7.66 3.15 -8.29
N ALA A 152 7.23 3.61 -7.11
CA ALA A 152 7.04 5.02 -6.85
C ALA A 152 8.37 5.77 -6.71
N HIS A 153 9.45 5.11 -6.28
CA HIS A 153 10.74 5.78 -6.06
C HIS A 153 11.64 5.82 -7.29
N TYR A 154 11.70 4.71 -8.04
CA TYR A 154 12.68 4.51 -9.11
C TYR A 154 12.00 4.45 -10.49
N ASP A 155 12.55 5.20 -11.44
CA ASP A 155 12.16 5.11 -12.85
C ASP A 155 12.98 4.02 -13.56
N MET A 156 12.76 2.78 -13.15
CA MET A 156 13.45 1.59 -13.65
C MET A 156 12.43 0.56 -14.17
N PRO A 157 12.84 -0.36 -15.06
CA PRO A 157 11.96 -1.41 -15.54
C PRO A 157 11.47 -2.31 -14.40
N LEU A 158 10.25 -2.84 -14.54
CA LEU A 158 9.59 -3.60 -13.49
C LEU A 158 10.37 -4.85 -13.07
N SER A 159 11.05 -5.52 -14.01
CA SER A 159 11.91 -6.69 -13.74
C SER A 159 13.06 -6.37 -12.78
N TRP A 160 13.64 -5.18 -12.88
CA TRP A 160 14.68 -4.73 -11.95
C TRP A 160 14.08 -4.48 -10.57
N LYS A 161 12.91 -3.81 -10.49
CA LYS A 161 12.20 -3.53 -9.24
C LYS A 161 11.86 -4.81 -8.48
N PHE A 162 11.35 -5.84 -9.16
CA PHE A 162 11.09 -7.16 -8.56
C PHE A 162 12.34 -7.76 -7.93
N LYS A 163 13.47 -7.76 -8.64
CA LYS A 163 14.75 -8.26 -8.11
C LYS A 163 15.17 -7.49 -6.86
N GLN A 164 15.07 -6.15 -6.88
CA GLN A 164 15.44 -5.33 -5.73
C GLN A 164 14.56 -5.55 -4.52
N VAL A 165 13.25 -5.78 -4.71
CA VAL A 165 12.34 -6.13 -3.62
C VAL A 165 12.76 -7.45 -2.98
N MET A 166 13.05 -8.48 -3.78
CA MET A 166 13.51 -9.77 -3.26
C MET A 166 14.83 -9.63 -2.51
N VAL A 167 15.78 -8.86 -3.06
CA VAL A 167 17.04 -8.55 -2.37
C VAL A 167 16.79 -7.81 -1.06
N LEU A 168 15.90 -6.82 -1.01
CA LEU A 168 15.57 -6.10 0.22
C LEU A 168 15.01 -7.03 1.29
N ILE A 169 14.04 -7.88 0.92
CA ILE A 169 13.39 -8.81 1.84
C ILE A 169 14.40 -9.83 2.38
N LEU A 170 15.29 -10.36 1.53
CA LEU A 170 16.28 -11.37 1.94
C LEU A 170 17.45 -10.76 2.74
N THR A 171 17.93 -9.58 2.36
CA THR A 171 19.09 -8.95 3.01
C THR A 171 18.73 -8.20 4.28
N LYS A 172 17.51 -7.66 4.37
CA LYS A 172 17.01 -6.86 5.51
C LYS A 172 15.58 -7.30 5.90
N PRO A 173 15.33 -8.59 6.21
CA PRO A 173 14.00 -9.13 6.48
C PRO A 173 13.30 -8.42 7.64
N VAL A 174 14.04 -8.16 8.73
CA VAL A 174 13.50 -7.46 9.92
C VAL A 174 12.97 -6.07 9.55
N PHE A 175 13.66 -5.33 8.67
CA PHE A 175 13.20 -4.01 8.26
C PHE A 175 11.92 -4.09 7.43
N SER A 176 11.89 -4.95 6.41
CA SER A 176 10.71 -5.10 5.55
C SER A 176 9.49 -5.60 6.34
N LEU A 177 9.70 -6.54 7.27
CA LEU A 177 8.66 -7.04 8.17
C LEU A 177 8.15 -5.95 9.10
N LEU A 178 9.03 -5.27 9.82
CA LEU A 178 8.63 -4.21 10.75
C LEU A 178 7.93 -3.05 10.03
N ASN A 179 8.40 -2.64 8.85
CA ASN A 179 7.77 -1.57 8.09
C ASN A 179 6.35 -1.97 7.64
N PHE A 180 6.16 -3.23 7.23
CA PHE A 180 4.85 -3.74 6.84
C PHE A 180 3.90 -3.94 8.04
N VAL A 181 4.40 -4.45 9.17
CA VAL A 181 3.63 -4.55 10.41
C VAL A 181 3.27 -3.16 10.93
N PHE A 182 4.16 -2.18 10.82
CA PHE A 182 3.89 -0.79 11.18
C PHE A 182 2.82 -0.16 10.27
N PHE A 183 2.86 -0.48 8.96
CA PHE A 183 1.79 -0.10 8.04
C PHE A 183 0.43 -0.64 8.51
N ILE A 184 0.32 -1.96 8.75
CA ILE A 184 -0.93 -2.58 9.22
C ILE A 184 -1.35 -2.01 10.58
N GLY A 185 -0.41 -1.85 11.51
CA GLY A 185 -0.66 -1.36 12.86
C GLY A 185 -1.25 0.04 12.88
N ILE A 186 -0.70 0.98 12.09
CA ILE A 186 -1.27 2.33 12.00
C ILE A 186 -2.67 2.29 11.38
N GLN A 187 -2.88 1.52 10.30
CA GLN A 187 -4.22 1.40 9.70
C GLN A 187 -5.24 0.92 10.72
N TYR A 188 -4.88 -0.14 11.46
CA TYR A 188 -5.74 -0.71 12.50
C TYR A 188 -6.05 0.33 13.59
N ILE A 189 -5.04 1.02 14.14
CA ILE A 189 -5.24 2.05 15.17
C ILE A 189 -6.18 3.15 14.66
N ILE A 190 -5.96 3.68 13.46
CA ILE A 190 -6.79 4.77 12.92
C ILE A 190 -8.23 4.29 12.70
N PHE A 191 -8.41 3.09 12.15
CA PHE A 191 -9.74 2.52 11.93
C PHE A 191 -10.48 2.26 13.24
N SER A 192 -9.79 1.76 14.27
CA SER A 192 -10.35 1.53 15.61
C SER A 192 -10.76 2.81 16.33
N LEU A 193 -10.10 3.94 16.05
CA LEU A 193 -10.49 5.23 16.63
C LEU A 193 -11.78 5.76 16.01
N SER A 194 -11.87 5.77 14.68
CA SER A 194 -13.08 6.17 13.96
C SER A 194 -12.95 5.90 12.47
N VAL A 195 -14.03 5.39 11.86
CA VAL A 195 -14.14 5.25 10.41
C VAL A 195 -14.03 6.60 9.70
N ILE A 196 -14.53 7.69 10.29
CA ILE A 196 -14.44 9.03 9.69
C ILE A 196 -12.97 9.49 9.64
N ILE A 197 -12.20 9.25 10.71
CA ILE A 197 -10.77 9.57 10.73
C ILE A 197 -10.02 8.73 9.70
N PHE A 198 -10.39 7.46 9.54
CA PHE A 198 -9.83 6.61 8.49
C PHE A 198 -10.09 7.16 7.08
N ILE A 199 -11.31 7.62 6.79
CA ILE A 199 -11.67 8.23 5.50
C ILE A 199 -10.92 9.54 5.27
N LEU A 200 -10.66 10.33 6.31
CA LEU A 200 -9.95 11.59 6.18
C LEU A 200 -8.43 11.43 6.12
N PHE A 201 -7.83 10.51 6.85
CA PHE A 201 -6.37 10.46 7.04
C PHE A 201 -5.73 9.08 6.85
N GLY A 202 -6.49 8.00 7.01
CA GLY A 202 -5.99 6.65 7.28
C GLY A 202 -4.84 6.22 6.37
N THR A 203 -5.13 6.01 5.10
CA THR A 203 -4.15 5.47 4.15
C THR A 203 -3.03 6.43 3.80
N ALA A 204 -3.33 7.71 3.60
CA ALA A 204 -2.33 8.73 3.27
C ALA A 204 -1.30 8.95 4.39
N VAL A 205 -1.73 9.07 5.66
CA VAL A 205 -0.83 9.28 6.80
C VAL A 205 0.03 8.05 7.06
N THR A 206 -0.55 6.85 6.95
CA THR A 206 0.23 5.62 7.10
C THR A 206 1.30 5.50 6.01
N ILE A 207 0.95 5.76 4.75
CA ILE A 207 1.92 5.74 3.63
C ILE A 207 2.98 6.81 3.85
N TYR A 208 2.61 8.02 4.28
CA TYR A 208 3.58 9.08 4.58
C TYR A 208 4.62 8.61 5.60
N SER A 209 4.16 8.02 6.70
CA SER A 209 5.01 7.53 7.79
C SER A 209 5.91 6.37 7.37
N THR A 210 5.35 5.36 6.70
CA THR A 210 6.08 4.15 6.29
C THR A 210 7.00 4.41 5.09
N TYR A 211 6.63 5.32 4.20
CA TYR A 211 7.49 5.79 3.11
C TYR A 211 8.66 6.63 3.63
N TYR A 212 8.45 7.45 4.67
CA TYR A 212 9.55 8.15 5.34
C TYR A 212 10.59 7.16 5.90
N LEU A 213 10.15 6.10 6.58
CA LEU A 213 11.03 5.03 7.08
C LEU A 213 11.78 4.32 5.95
N PHE A 214 11.10 4.07 4.83
CA PHE A 214 11.71 3.51 3.62
C PHE A 214 12.83 4.41 3.07
N LEU A 215 12.59 5.71 2.92
CA LEU A 215 13.62 6.65 2.46
C LEU A 215 14.80 6.74 3.42
N TRP A 216 14.55 6.80 4.72
CA TRP A 216 15.60 6.81 5.73
C TRP A 216 16.51 5.57 5.60
N LYS A 217 15.90 4.39 5.40
CA LYS A 217 16.64 3.16 5.22
C LYS A 217 17.47 3.15 3.93
N LEU A 218 16.90 3.60 2.82
CA LEU A 218 17.61 3.70 1.54
C LEU A 218 18.83 4.63 1.64
N LYS A 219 18.69 5.79 2.28
CA LYS A 219 19.82 6.72 2.52
C LYS A 219 20.93 6.05 3.32
N LYS A 220 20.58 5.30 4.37
CA LYS A 220 21.56 4.57 5.19
C LYS A 220 22.31 3.50 4.38
N ILE A 221 21.63 2.79 3.48
CA ILE A 221 22.26 1.79 2.60
C ILE A 221 23.23 2.47 1.62
N LYS A 222 22.82 3.59 1.00
CA LYS A 222 23.68 4.34 0.08
C LYS A 222 24.96 4.81 0.76
N ASN A 223 24.87 5.34 1.97
CA ASN A 223 26.04 5.84 2.71
C ASN A 223 27.00 4.73 3.14
N GLN A 224 26.51 3.50 3.32
CA GLN A 224 27.34 2.33 3.66
C GLN A 224 28.11 1.76 2.45
N GLN A 225 27.75 2.14 1.22
CA GLN A 225 28.43 1.72 0.00
C GLN A 225 29.50 2.72 -0.48
N THR A 226 29.53 3.92 0.11
CA THR A 226 30.50 4.98 -0.19
C THR A 226 31.70 5.01 0.76
N HIS A 227 31.81 4.02 1.65
CA HIS A 227 32.95 3.77 2.53
C HIS A 227 33.46 2.36 2.29
#